data_AF-A0A7X7B5G8-F1
#
_entry.id   AF-A0A7X7B5G8-F1
#
_cell.length_a   1.000
_cell.length_b   1.000
_cell.length_c   1.000
_cell.angle_alpha   90.00
_cell.angle_beta   90.00
_cell.angle_gamma   90.00
#
_symmetry.space_group_name_H-M   'P 1'
#
loop_
_entity.id
_entity.type
_entity.pdbx_description
1 polymer ?
#
loop_
_entity_poly.entity_id
_entity_poly.type
_entity_poly.pdbx_seq_one_letter_code
_entity_poly.pdbx_strand_id
1 'polypeptide(L)'
;MNNAEKLRQLNEMRAKAELGGGIEAIEKQHKAGKKTARERILMLLDEESFVEMDVLVESRSTDFGMQSRRVPGDGVITGHGTIDSRP
;
A
#
# COMPACT_ATOMS: atom_id res chain seq x y z
N MET A 1 3.84 -24.49 11.36
CA MET A 1 3.38 -23.63 10.25
C MET A 1 3.61 -24.33 8.92
N ASN A 2 2.54 -24.79 8.28
CA ASN A 2 2.64 -25.36 6.93
C ASN A 2 2.60 -24.24 5.86
N ASN A 3 2.78 -24.60 4.58
CA ASN A 3 2.82 -23.61 3.49
C ASN A 3 1.49 -22.87 3.30
N ALA A 4 0.35 -23.54 3.53
CA ALA A 4 -0.97 -22.92 3.38
C ALA A 4 -1.20 -21.84 4.45
N GLU A 5 -0.77 -22.08 5.68
CA GLU A 5 -0.85 -21.10 6.77
C GLU A 5 0.04 -19.88 6.50
N LYS A 6 1.27 -20.08 5.99
CA LYS A 6 2.16 -18.98 5.59
C LYS A 6 1.58 -18.14 4.46
N LEU A 7 0.95 -18.78 3.47
CA LEU A 7 0.31 -18.08 2.36
C LEU A 7 -0.87 -17.24 2.85
N ARG A 8 -1.69 -17.78 3.75
CA ARG A 8 -2.79 -17.04 4.37
C ARG A 8 -2.28 -15.81 5.11
N GLN A 9 -1.24 -15.97 5.93
CA GLN A 9 -0.63 -14.86 6.66
C GLN A 9 -0.10 -13.76 5.72
N LEU A 10 0.55 -14.14 4.62
CA LEU A 10 1.04 -13.18 3.61
C LEU A 10 -0.12 -12.38 2.99
N ASN A 11 -1.22 -13.06 2.65
CA ASN A 11 -2.40 -12.40 2.07
C ASN A 11 -3.08 -11.45 3.06
N GLU A 12 -3.17 -11.84 4.34
CA GLU A 12 -3.68 -10.97 5.40
C GLU A 12 -2.80 -9.71 5.57
N MET A 13 -1.48 -9.86 5.53
CA MET A 13 -0.54 -8.73 5.60
C MET A 13 -0.71 -7.78 4.40
N ARG A 14 -0.88 -8.31 3.19
CA ARG A 14 -1.12 -7.51 1.97
C ARG A 14 -2.44 -6.76 2.04
N ALA A 15 -3.53 -7.43 2.40
CA ALA A 15 -4.84 -6.80 2.56
C ALA A 15 -4.81 -5.65 3.58
N LYS A 16 -4.05 -5.81 4.67
CA LYS A 16 -3.84 -4.73 5.64
C LYS A 16 -3.03 -3.56 5.08
N ALA A 17 -2.00 -3.83 4.29
CA ALA A 17 -1.19 -2.79 3.64
C ALA A 17 -2.00 -1.97 2.63
N GLU A 18 -2.94 -2.60 1.91
CA GLU A 18 -3.83 -1.92 0.96
C GLU A 18 -4.73 -0.87 1.63
N LEU A 19 -5.11 -1.09 2.90
CA LEU A 19 -5.87 -0.11 3.69
C LEU A 19 -5.05 1.14 4.07
N GLY A 20 -3.72 1.09 3.95
CA GLY A 20 -2.83 2.21 4.25
C GLY A 20 -3.06 2.81 5.64
N GLY A 21 -3.47 4.09 5.67
CA GLY A 21 -3.81 4.80 6.92
C GLY A 21 -5.13 4.37 7.58
N GLY A 22 -5.82 3.36 7.05
CA GLY A 22 -7.12 2.88 7.51
C GLY A 22 -8.30 3.56 6.82
N ILE A 23 -9.49 3.00 7.04
CA ILE A 23 -10.75 3.44 6.41
C ILE A 23 -11.03 4.93 6.67
N GLU A 24 -10.82 5.40 7.91
CA GLU A 24 -11.02 6.80 8.27
C GLU A 24 -10.15 7.77 7.46
N ALA A 25 -8.88 7.40 7.20
CA ALA A 25 -7.97 8.21 6.42
C ALA A 25 -8.34 8.25 4.93
N ILE A 26 -8.84 7.11 4.40
CA ILE A 26 -9.37 7.01 3.04
C ILE A 26 -10.59 7.91 2.89
N GLU A 27 -11.58 7.78 3.78
CA GLU A 27 -12.77 8.62 3.77
C GLU A 27 -12.43 10.10 3.90
N LYS A 28 -11.46 10.46 4.74
CA LYS A 28 -11.00 11.85 4.88
C LYS A 28 -10.44 12.40 3.56
N GLN A 29 -9.69 11.60 2.79
CA GLN A 29 -9.24 12.04 1.45
C GLN A 29 -10.42 12.23 0.49
N HIS A 30 -11.34 11.28 0.44
CA HIS A 30 -12.50 11.36 -0.44
C HIS A 30 -13.39 12.56 -0.10
N LYS A 31 -13.65 12.82 1.19
CA LYS A 31 -14.39 14.00 1.68
C LYS A 31 -13.70 15.32 1.31
N ALA A 32 -12.38 15.31 1.19
CA ALA A 32 -11.60 16.47 0.73
C ALA A 32 -11.55 16.59 -0.81
N GLY A 33 -12.29 15.76 -1.56
CA GLY A 33 -12.29 15.75 -3.03
C GLY A 33 -11.01 15.15 -3.64
N LYS A 34 -10.24 14.38 -2.87
CA LYS A 34 -8.96 13.83 -3.28
C LYS A 34 -9.03 12.31 -3.37
N LYS A 35 -8.35 11.75 -4.37
CA LYS A 35 -8.09 10.31 -4.46
C LYS A 35 -6.97 9.88 -3.48
N THR A 36 -6.96 8.63 -3.05
CA THR A 36 -5.84 8.02 -2.32
C THR A 36 -4.60 7.89 -3.20
N ALA A 37 -3.43 7.59 -2.62
CA ALA A 37 -2.21 7.37 -3.41
C ALA A 37 -2.39 6.22 -4.41
N ARG A 38 -2.96 5.09 -3.96
CA ARG A 38 -3.20 3.90 -4.79
C ARG A 38 -4.19 4.18 -5.92
N GLU A 39 -5.29 4.86 -5.61
CA GLU A 39 -6.29 5.24 -6.61
C GLU A 39 -5.71 6.13 -7.71
N ARG A 40 -4.74 7.00 -7.40
CA ARG A 40 -4.08 7.84 -8.41
C ARG A 40 -3.21 7.00 -9.35
N ILE A 41 -2.48 6.03 -8.81
CA ILE A 41 -1.64 5.13 -9.60
C ILE A 41 -2.51 4.29 -10.53
N LEU A 42 -3.57 3.66 -10.00
CA LEU A 42 -4.50 2.84 -10.78
C LEU A 42 -5.32 3.63 -11.81
N MET A 43 -5.48 4.95 -11.61
CA MET A 43 -6.11 5.83 -12.61
C MET A 43 -5.15 6.24 -13.73
N LEU A 44 -3.85 6.29 -13.44
CA LEU A 44 -2.82 6.76 -14.37
C LEU A 44 -2.30 5.65 -15.27
N LEU A 45 -2.08 4.46 -14.69
CA LEU A 45 -1.51 3.33 -15.39
C LEU A 45 -2.61 2.53 -16.11
N ASP A 46 -2.21 1.80 -17.14
CA ASP A 46 -3.09 0.87 -17.83
C ASP A 46 -3.63 -0.18 -16.83
N GLU A 47 -4.88 -0.61 -17.03
CA GLU A 47 -5.55 -1.58 -16.16
C GLU A 47 -4.70 -2.86 -16.01
N GLU A 48 -4.63 -3.38 -14.78
CA GLU A 48 -3.82 -4.56 -14.40
C GLU A 48 -2.30 -4.47 -14.68
N SER A 49 -1.77 -3.31 -15.08
CA SER A 49 -0.33 -3.18 -15.38
C SER A 49 0.55 -2.90 -14.16
N PHE A 50 -0.03 -2.37 -13.06
CA PHE A 50 0.74 -1.94 -11.91
C PHE A 50 1.29 -3.12 -11.10
N VAL A 51 2.62 -3.18 -10.97
CA VAL A 51 3.34 -4.11 -10.12
C VAL A 51 3.96 -3.32 -8.96
N GLU A 52 3.37 -3.47 -7.78
CA GLU A 52 3.81 -2.79 -6.58
C GLU A 52 5.06 -3.44 -5.97
N MET A 53 5.95 -2.61 -5.44
CA MET A 53 7.17 -3.00 -4.74
C MET A 53 7.11 -2.54 -3.29
N ASP A 54 7.86 -3.21 -2.42
CA ASP A 54 8.08 -2.79 -1.02
C ASP A 54 6.80 -2.60 -0.17
N VAL A 55 5.69 -3.23 -0.56
CA VAL A 55 4.35 -3.13 0.08
C VAL A 55 4.37 -3.37 1.60
N LEU A 56 5.28 -4.22 2.06
CA LEU A 56 5.38 -4.66 3.46
C LEU A 56 6.58 -4.03 4.19
N VAL A 57 7.29 -3.08 3.57
CA VAL A 57 8.36 -2.34 4.24
C VAL A 57 7.77 -1.48 5.36
N GLU A 58 8.47 -1.42 6.48
CA GLU A 58 8.12 -0.59 7.63
C GLU A 58 9.33 0.26 8.03
N SER A 59 9.06 1.44 8.57
CA SER A 59 10.09 2.27 9.19
C SER A 59 10.85 1.50 10.28
N ARG A 60 12.16 1.77 10.37
CA ARG A 60 13.04 1.25 11.41
C ARG A 60 13.39 2.28 12.48
N SER A 61 12.81 3.48 12.41
CA SER A 61 13.06 4.53 13.38
C SER A 61 12.53 4.14 14.77
N THR A 62 13.32 4.41 15.79
CA THR A 62 12.97 4.22 17.21
C THR A 62 12.83 5.55 17.95
N ASP A 63 13.00 6.66 17.25
CA ASP A 63 12.95 7.98 17.86
C ASP A 63 11.50 8.41 18.09
N PHE A 64 11.28 9.23 19.13
CA PHE A 64 10.01 9.88 19.42
C PHE A 64 8.77 8.97 19.46
N GLY A 65 8.93 7.68 19.81
CA GLY A 65 7.83 6.72 19.90
C GLY A 65 7.42 6.06 18.58
N MET A 66 8.15 6.30 17.49
CA MET A 66 7.85 5.76 16.15
C MET A 66 7.85 4.24 16.09
N GLN A 67 8.57 3.55 16.97
CA GLN A 67 8.58 2.08 17.06
C GLN A 67 7.19 1.47 17.33
N SER A 68 6.29 2.25 17.95
CA SER A 68 4.91 1.83 18.24
C SER A 68 3.95 2.02 17.05
N ARG A 69 4.38 2.78 16.03
CA ARG A 69 3.58 3.12 14.85
C ARG A 69 4.19 2.50 13.60
N ARG A 70 3.78 1.27 13.30
CA ARG A 70 4.21 0.53 12.10
C ARG A 70 3.11 0.53 11.06
N VAL A 71 3.38 1.16 9.92
CA VAL A 71 2.47 1.25 8.78
C VAL A 71 3.19 0.62 7.58
N PRO A 72 2.66 -0.46 6.99
CA PRO A 72 3.21 -1.04 5.77
C PRO A 72 3.30 -0.02 4.62
N GLY A 73 4.40 -0.08 3.85
CA GLY A 73 4.73 0.85 2.78
C GLY A 73 5.30 2.20 3.23
N ASP A 74 5.41 2.44 4.55
CA ASP A 74 5.97 3.67 5.15
C ASP A 74 5.45 4.99 4.55
N GLY A 75 4.19 5.00 4.13
CA GLY A 75 3.51 6.19 3.58
C GLY A 75 3.75 6.47 2.10
N VAL A 76 4.46 5.61 1.37
CA VAL A 76 4.68 5.72 -0.08
C VAL A 76 4.31 4.43 -0.79
N ILE A 77 3.76 4.54 -2.00
CA ILE A 77 3.49 3.40 -2.88
C ILE A 77 4.46 3.50 -4.05
N THR A 78 5.25 2.46 -4.27
CA THR A 78 6.27 2.38 -5.33
C THR A 78 6.05 1.15 -6.21
N GLY A 79 6.54 1.21 -7.43
CA GLY A 79 6.38 0.13 -8.40
C GLY A 79 6.56 0.62 -9.83
N HIS A 80 6.21 -0.23 -10.78
CA HIS A 80 6.16 0.11 -12.21
C HIS A 80 4.84 -0.39 -12.81
N GLY A 81 4.51 0.09 -14.00
CA GLY A 81 3.41 -0.41 -14.81
C GLY A 81 3.53 0.15 -16.22
N THR A 82 2.43 0.25 -16.95
CA THR A 82 2.46 0.80 -18.31
C THR A 82 1.54 1.99 -18.47
N ILE A 83 1.89 2.88 -19.41
CA ILE A 83 1.02 3.95 -19.92
C ILE A 83 1.01 3.81 -21.44
N ASP A 84 -0.18 3.66 -22.02
CA ASP A 84 -0.34 3.41 -23.46
C ASP A 84 0.55 2.23 -23.92
N SER A 85 0.55 1.15 -23.13
CA SER A 85 1.35 -0.07 -23.35
C SER A 85 2.88 0.11 -23.32
N ARG A 86 3.37 1.24 -22.78
CA ARG A 86 4.81 1.51 -22.64
C ARG A 86 5.24 1.44 -21.17
N PRO A 87 6.35 0.74 -20.85
CA PRO A 87 6.90 0.70 -19.48
C PRO A 87 7.38 2.06 -18.97
#